data_AF-A0A917SYG4-F1
#
_entry.id   AF-A0A917SYG4-F1
#
_cell.length_a   1.000
_cell.length_b   1.000
_cell.length_c   1.000
_cell.angle_alpha   90.00
_cell.angle_beta   90.00
_cell.angle_gamma   90.00
#
_symmetry.space_group_name_H-M   'P 1'
#
loop_
_entity.id
_entity.type
_entity.pdbx_description
1 polymer ?
#
loop_
_entity_poly.entity_id
_entity_poly.type
_entity_poly.pdbx_seq_one_letter_code
_entity_poly.pdbx_strand_id
1 'polypeptide(L)'
;MALPVLPAASRTGLAAADGSRAGPGGRRKGTRGERVVVAPARRRIAGADRAAHAAARRPAPPSRDVLPVSGPAVRSRPIRVVVAKVGLDGHDRGVKIVARALRDAGMEVVYTGLHQTPQQVVAAALAEDVDAIGLSVLSGAHMTHFRRVVELLAAEDAADIVVFGGGIIPPDDIAALAELGVHGVFTPGAATADIVGWLEQAVAPRLSRS
;
A
#
# COMPACT_ATOMS: atom_id res chain seq x y z
N MET A 1 17.97 11.02 -12.75
CA MET A 1 16.56 10.64 -13.06
C MET A 1 15.68 11.64 -12.34
N ALA A 2 14.72 12.28 -13.02
CA ALA A 2 13.79 13.20 -12.35
C ALA A 2 12.89 12.40 -11.39
N LEU A 3 12.58 12.96 -10.22
CA LEU A 3 11.66 12.32 -9.28
C LEU A 3 10.24 12.28 -9.88
N PRO A 4 9.47 11.21 -9.63
CA PRO A 4 8.05 11.27 -9.90
C PRO A 4 7.41 12.29 -8.96
N VAL A 5 6.99 13.42 -9.52
CA VAL A 5 6.13 14.40 -8.87
C VAL A 5 4.72 14.14 -9.37
N LEU A 6 3.90 13.50 -8.54
CA LEU A 6 2.50 13.24 -8.89
C LEU A 6 1.63 14.44 -8.48
N PRO A 7 0.95 15.12 -9.43
CA PRO A 7 0.04 16.20 -9.10
C PRO A 7 -1.25 15.66 -8.47
N ALA A 8 -1.90 16.48 -7.65
CA ALA A 8 -3.22 16.20 -7.10
C ALA A 8 -4.25 15.97 -8.22
N ALA A 9 -5.00 14.87 -8.14
CA ALA A 9 -6.13 14.63 -9.03
C ALA A 9 -7.16 15.76 -8.88
N SER A 10 -7.39 16.52 -9.95
CA SER A 10 -8.37 17.60 -10.03
C SER A 10 -9.78 17.03 -9.85
N ARG A 11 -10.35 17.22 -8.65
CA ARG A 11 -11.78 17.01 -8.42
C ARG A 11 -12.55 18.27 -8.76
N THR A 12 -13.06 18.33 -9.99
CA THR A 12 -14.15 19.21 -10.41
C THR A 12 -15.37 18.94 -9.52
N GLY A 13 -15.98 20.00 -9.01
CA GLY A 13 -16.80 19.96 -7.80
C GLY A 13 -18.21 19.38 -7.92
N LEU A 14 -18.87 19.31 -6.76
CA LEU A 14 -20.32 19.50 -6.68
C LEU A 14 -20.73 19.96 -5.26
N ALA A 15 -21.33 21.14 -5.25
CA ALA A 15 -22.35 21.73 -4.39
C ALA A 15 -22.55 21.28 -2.93
N ALA A 16 -22.56 22.30 -2.08
CA ALA A 16 -23.25 22.34 -0.80
C ALA A 16 -24.78 22.19 -0.96
N ALA A 17 -25.42 21.59 0.04
CA ALA A 17 -26.85 21.74 0.30
C ALA A 17 -27.11 21.76 1.81
N ASP A 18 -27.54 22.93 2.30
CA ASP A 18 -28.19 23.15 3.59
C ASP A 18 -29.65 22.63 3.53
N GLY A 19 -30.20 22.21 4.69
CA GLY A 19 -31.67 22.13 4.83
C GLY A 19 -32.25 21.15 5.88
N SER A 20 -32.30 21.59 7.14
CA SER A 20 -33.52 21.73 7.98
C SER A 20 -34.49 20.55 8.28
N ARG A 21 -34.72 20.37 9.60
CA ARG A 21 -35.97 20.04 10.36
C ARG A 21 -36.42 18.59 10.67
N ALA A 22 -36.33 18.27 11.98
CA ALA A 22 -37.35 17.85 12.96
C ALA A 22 -38.44 16.77 12.62
N GLY A 23 -38.61 15.80 13.55
CA GLY A 23 -39.59 14.69 13.57
C GLY A 23 -41.05 15.07 13.90
N PRO A 24 -41.91 14.25 14.58
CA PRO A 24 -41.66 12.99 15.31
C PRO A 24 -42.70 11.84 15.11
N GLY A 25 -42.42 10.66 15.69
CA GLY A 25 -43.41 9.83 16.43
C GLY A 25 -44.21 8.74 15.71
N GLY A 26 -44.13 7.49 16.21
CA GLY A 26 -45.14 6.45 15.92
C GLY A 26 -44.70 5.01 16.23
N ARG A 27 -44.85 4.54 17.49
CA ARG A 27 -44.80 3.11 17.86
C ARG A 27 -46.13 2.43 17.51
N ARG A 28 -46.12 1.17 17.02
CA ARG A 28 -47.05 0.08 17.43
C ARG A 28 -46.43 -1.31 17.18
N LYS A 29 -46.92 -2.28 17.94
CA LYS A 29 -46.35 -3.59 18.28
C LYS A 29 -47.26 -4.72 17.73
N GLY A 30 -46.66 -5.71 17.07
CA GLY A 30 -46.99 -7.14 17.06
C GLY A 30 -48.31 -7.64 16.47
N THR A 31 -48.24 -8.72 15.67
CA THR A 31 -48.79 -10.06 16.01
C THR A 31 -48.37 -11.13 14.99
N ARG A 32 -48.14 -12.35 15.52
CA ARG A 32 -48.21 -13.71 14.95
C ARG A 32 -49.04 -13.83 13.65
N GLY A 33 -48.77 -14.68 12.68
CA GLY A 33 -47.88 -15.83 12.54
C GLY A 33 -48.61 -16.88 11.68
N GLU A 34 -47.94 -17.58 10.77
CA GLU A 34 -48.41 -18.88 10.26
C GLU A 34 -47.30 -19.66 9.57
N ARG A 35 -47.23 -20.95 9.87
CA ARG A 35 -46.28 -21.94 9.35
C ARG A 35 -46.90 -22.64 8.15
N VAL A 36 -46.08 -22.99 7.14
CA VAL A 36 -46.35 -24.18 6.31
C VAL A 36 -45.03 -24.92 6.07
N VAL A 37 -45.08 -26.22 6.37
CA VAL A 37 -44.05 -27.25 6.19
C VAL A 37 -44.64 -28.28 5.24
N VAL A 38 -43.99 -28.64 4.13
CA VAL A 38 -44.09 -29.99 3.50
C VAL A 38 -42.82 -30.28 2.67
N ALA A 39 -42.24 -31.47 2.86
CA ALA A 39 -41.11 -32.06 2.13
C ALA A 39 -41.60 -33.27 1.28
N PRO A 40 -40.77 -34.28 0.92
CA PRO A 40 -39.96 -34.40 -0.29
C PRO A 40 -40.37 -35.61 -1.17
N ALA A 41 -39.71 -35.83 -2.32
CA ALA A 41 -39.75 -37.14 -2.98
C ALA A 41 -38.41 -37.52 -3.61
N ARG A 42 -37.83 -38.61 -3.10
CA ARG A 42 -36.72 -39.37 -3.69
C ARG A 42 -37.29 -40.49 -4.56
N ARG A 43 -36.57 -40.91 -5.60
CA ARG A 43 -36.49 -42.34 -5.95
C ARG A 43 -35.18 -42.68 -6.67
N ARG A 44 -34.51 -43.71 -6.12
CA ARG A 44 -33.39 -44.47 -6.69
C ARG A 44 -33.95 -45.68 -7.44
N ILE A 45 -33.24 -46.14 -8.49
CA ILE A 45 -33.14 -47.55 -8.95
C ILE A 45 -31.78 -47.62 -9.71
N ALA A 46 -30.70 -48.29 -9.26
CA ALA A 46 -30.29 -49.71 -9.42
C ALA A 46 -30.48 -50.27 -10.86
N GLY A 47 -29.58 -50.94 -11.58
CA GLY A 47 -28.22 -51.48 -11.39
C GLY A 47 -27.98 -52.60 -12.46
N ALA A 48 -26.70 -52.94 -12.75
CA ALA A 48 -26.18 -54.13 -13.50
C ALA A 48 -26.34 -54.14 -15.05
N ASP A 49 -25.45 -54.68 -15.91
CA ASP A 49 -24.21 -55.46 -15.77
C ASP A 49 -23.39 -55.46 -17.10
N ARG A 50 -22.05 -55.54 -16.96
CA ARG A 50 -20.95 -56.12 -17.80
C ARG A 50 -21.05 -56.27 -19.34
N ALA A 51 -20.03 -55.76 -20.07
CA ALA A 51 -18.86 -56.53 -20.57
C ALA A 51 -18.12 -55.89 -21.79
N ALA A 52 -16.81 -55.66 -21.61
CA ALA A 52 -15.66 -55.73 -22.54
C ALA A 52 -15.78 -55.29 -24.04
N HIS A 53 -14.99 -54.27 -24.42
CA HIS A 53 -14.01 -54.41 -25.51
C HIS A 53 -12.87 -53.39 -25.43
N ALA A 54 -11.68 -53.84 -25.80
CA ALA A 54 -10.40 -53.15 -25.69
C ALA A 54 -10.14 -52.17 -26.85
N ALA A 55 -9.07 -51.37 -26.66
CA ALA A 55 -8.25 -50.67 -27.67
C ALA A 55 -8.74 -49.30 -28.19
N ALA A 56 -8.09 -48.23 -27.70
CA ALA A 56 -7.23 -47.34 -28.50
C ALA A 56 -6.89 -46.09 -27.67
N ARG A 57 -5.65 -45.98 -27.20
CA ARG A 57 -5.12 -44.74 -26.61
C ARG A 57 -5.03 -43.68 -27.70
N ARG A 58 -5.86 -42.63 -27.63
CA ARG A 58 -5.63 -41.39 -28.39
C ARG A 58 -4.38 -40.70 -27.82
N PRO A 59 -3.41 -40.26 -28.65
CA PRO A 59 -2.36 -39.40 -28.16
C PRO A 59 -2.95 -38.06 -27.70
N ALA A 60 -2.45 -37.55 -26.57
CA ALA A 60 -2.74 -36.20 -26.12
C ALA A 60 -2.26 -35.19 -27.17
N PRO A 61 -2.96 -34.05 -27.37
CA PRO A 61 -2.44 -32.97 -28.22
C PRO A 61 -1.10 -32.48 -27.65
N PRO A 62 -0.15 -32.02 -28.50
CA PRO A 62 1.11 -31.51 -28.00
C PRO A 62 0.85 -30.36 -27.04
N SER A 63 1.45 -30.44 -25.86
CA SER A 63 1.53 -29.35 -24.90
C SER A 63 2.02 -28.12 -25.66
N ARG A 64 1.15 -27.12 -25.80
CA ARG A 64 1.63 -25.77 -26.09
C ARG A 64 2.47 -25.41 -24.88
N ASP A 65 3.78 -25.29 -25.09
CA ASP A 65 4.66 -24.62 -24.15
C ASP A 65 4.11 -23.20 -23.97
N VAL A 66 3.22 -23.06 -23.00
CA VAL A 66 2.92 -21.76 -22.42
C VAL A 66 4.21 -21.41 -21.69
N LEU A 67 5.08 -20.67 -22.37
CA LEU A 67 6.17 -19.95 -21.72
C LEU A 67 5.59 -19.31 -20.46
N PRO A 68 6.17 -19.53 -19.28
CA PRO A 68 5.64 -18.89 -18.08
C PRO A 68 5.65 -17.38 -18.35
N VAL A 69 4.46 -16.77 -18.35
CA VAL A 69 4.36 -15.32 -18.18
C VAL A 69 5.10 -15.03 -16.88
N SER A 70 6.23 -14.35 -16.99
CA SER A 70 7.09 -14.09 -15.85
C SER A 70 6.31 -13.21 -14.87
N GLY A 71 5.66 -13.86 -13.89
CA GLY A 71 5.00 -13.17 -12.79
C GLY A 71 6.01 -12.33 -12.01
N PRO A 72 5.57 -11.32 -11.25
CA PRO A 72 6.47 -10.51 -10.46
C PRO A 72 7.32 -11.42 -9.57
N ALA A 73 8.62 -11.14 -9.52
CA ALA A 73 9.58 -11.88 -8.71
C ALA A 73 9.00 -12.10 -7.30
N VAL A 74 8.91 -13.37 -6.89
CA VAL A 74 8.37 -13.74 -5.58
C VAL A 74 9.30 -13.14 -4.52
N ARG A 75 8.87 -12.08 -3.84
CA ARG A 75 9.64 -11.47 -2.74
C ARG A 75 9.73 -12.47 -1.59
N SER A 76 10.93 -12.72 -1.09
CA SER A 76 11.17 -13.65 0.04
C SER A 76 10.66 -13.10 1.38
N ARG A 77 10.55 -11.78 1.51
CA ARG A 77 9.91 -11.10 2.66
C ARG A 77 9.08 -9.87 2.21
N PRO A 78 8.09 -9.42 3.02
CA PRO A 78 7.42 -8.14 2.81
C PRO A 78 8.40 -6.97 2.75
N ILE A 79 8.04 -5.90 2.02
CA ILE A 79 8.77 -4.64 2.11
C ILE A 79 8.56 -4.08 3.52
N ARG A 80 9.64 -3.69 4.17
CA ARG A 80 9.65 -3.08 5.50
C ARG A 80 9.92 -1.59 5.36
N VAL A 81 9.08 -0.77 5.99
CA VAL A 81 9.12 0.68 5.86
C VAL A 81 9.06 1.35 7.23
N VAL A 82 10.03 2.20 7.53
CA VAL A 82 9.90 3.17 8.62
C VAL A 82 9.17 4.39 8.08
N VAL A 83 8.10 4.80 8.75
CA VAL A 83 7.36 6.02 8.43
C VAL A 83 7.45 6.97 9.61
N ALA A 84 7.96 8.18 9.38
CA ALA A 84 8.37 9.09 10.44
C ALA A 84 7.89 10.53 10.27
N LYS A 85 7.71 11.18 11.42
CA LYS A 85 7.49 12.62 11.58
C LYS A 85 8.68 13.23 12.31
N VAL A 86 9.41 14.07 11.59
CA VAL A 86 10.69 14.62 12.05
C VAL A 86 10.51 16.03 12.61
N GLY A 87 11.21 16.35 13.69
CA GLY A 87 11.16 17.67 14.32
C GLY A 87 9.80 17.96 14.97
N LEU A 88 9.47 19.24 15.17
CA LEU A 88 8.27 19.67 15.89
C LEU A 88 6.98 19.61 15.06
N ASP A 89 6.95 18.77 14.04
CA ASP A 89 5.80 18.66 13.16
C ASP A 89 4.70 17.78 13.77
N GLY A 90 3.60 18.41 14.19
CA GLY A 90 2.44 17.74 14.78
C GLY A 90 1.40 17.21 13.79
N HIS A 91 1.57 17.40 12.47
CA HIS A 91 0.53 17.08 11.49
C HIS A 91 0.46 15.58 11.14
N ASP A 92 -0.29 14.80 11.91
CA ASP A 92 -0.24 13.34 11.83
C ASP A 92 -1.21 12.69 10.83
N ARG A 93 -2.19 13.42 10.30
CA ARG A 93 -3.24 12.84 9.43
C ARG A 93 -2.65 12.17 8.19
N GLY A 94 -1.83 12.90 7.42
CA GLY A 94 -1.31 12.42 6.13
C GLY A 94 -0.43 11.19 6.30
N VAL A 95 0.49 11.23 7.26
CA VAL A 95 1.40 10.12 7.55
C VAL A 95 0.67 8.86 8.00
N LYS A 96 -0.40 9.00 8.80
CA LYS A 96 -1.24 7.86 9.22
C LYS A 96 -2.01 7.24 8.06
N ILE A 97 -2.50 8.05 7.13
CA ILE A 97 -3.19 7.57 5.91
C ILE A 97 -2.22 6.77 5.03
N VAL A 98 -1.02 7.31 4.79
CA VAL A 98 0.02 6.60 4.01
C VAL A 98 0.44 5.31 4.72
N ALA A 99 0.75 5.38 6.01
CA ALA A 99 1.13 4.19 6.79
C ALA A 99 0.07 3.08 6.73
N ARG A 100 -1.22 3.45 6.80
CA ARG A 100 -2.31 2.49 6.64
C ARG A 100 -2.36 1.90 5.23
N ALA A 101 -2.26 2.73 4.19
CA ALA A 101 -2.28 2.25 2.81
C ALA A 101 -1.13 1.28 2.50
N LEU A 102 0.07 1.55 3.02
CA LEU A 102 1.22 0.64 2.88
C LEU A 102 0.96 -0.71 3.58
N ARG A 103 0.37 -0.69 4.79
CA ARG A 103 -0.04 -1.93 5.49
C ARG A 103 -1.11 -2.71 4.75
N ASP A 104 -2.13 -2.02 4.24
CA ASP A 104 -3.22 -2.63 3.47
C ASP A 104 -2.69 -3.27 2.16
N ALA A 105 -1.56 -2.78 1.64
CA ALA A 105 -0.83 -3.38 0.52
C ALA A 105 0.11 -4.54 0.91
N GLY A 106 0.13 -4.96 2.18
CA GLY A 106 0.93 -6.08 2.66
C GLY A 106 2.38 -5.74 3.00
N MET A 107 2.72 -4.46 3.17
CA MET A 107 4.03 -4.03 3.67
C MET A 107 4.06 -4.02 5.21
N GLU A 108 5.22 -4.29 5.77
CA GLU A 108 5.46 -4.10 7.21
C GLU A 108 5.82 -2.63 7.46
N VAL A 109 5.07 -1.98 8.36
CA VAL A 109 5.20 -0.53 8.57
C VAL A 109 5.42 -0.19 10.02
N VAL A 110 6.63 0.30 10.31
CA VAL A 110 7.03 0.85 11.60
C VAL A 110 6.75 2.34 11.61
N TYR A 111 5.75 2.77 12.39
CA TYR A 111 5.47 4.18 12.58
C TYR A 111 6.16 4.69 13.85
N THR A 112 7.09 5.63 13.71
CA THR A 112 7.95 6.09 14.81
C THR A 112 7.26 7.05 15.78
N GLY A 113 6.03 7.47 15.49
CA GLY A 113 5.38 8.55 16.23
C GLY A 113 5.85 9.95 15.82
N LEU A 114 5.47 10.94 16.64
CA LEU A 114 5.79 12.36 16.41
C LEU A 114 7.12 12.74 17.07
N HIS A 115 7.64 13.91 16.69
CA HIS A 115 8.78 14.56 17.35
C HIS A 115 10.07 13.75 17.35
N GLN A 116 10.30 12.98 16.28
CA GLN A 116 11.53 12.24 16.13
C GLN A 116 12.64 13.12 15.57
N THR A 117 13.86 12.90 16.02
CA THR A 117 15.06 13.47 15.39
C THR A 117 15.47 12.63 14.17
N PRO A 118 16.15 13.20 13.17
CA PRO A 118 16.73 12.42 12.06
C PRO A 118 17.54 11.21 12.53
N GLN A 119 18.30 11.36 13.60
CA GLN A 119 19.12 10.31 14.22
C GLN A 119 18.27 9.16 14.75
N GLN A 120 17.16 9.45 15.44
CA GLN A 120 16.24 8.41 15.92
C GLN A 120 15.57 7.67 14.77
N VAL A 121 15.22 8.38 13.69
CA VAL A 121 14.63 7.75 12.50
C VAL A 121 15.62 6.79 11.83
N VAL A 122 16.87 7.21 11.64
CA VAL A 122 17.91 6.36 11.05
C VAL A 122 18.23 5.18 11.97
N ALA A 123 18.38 5.40 13.28
CA ALA A 123 18.60 4.31 14.23
C ALA A 123 17.47 3.27 14.20
N ALA A 124 16.21 3.72 14.13
CA ALA A 124 15.07 2.82 14.00
C ALA A 124 15.09 2.07 12.65
N ALA A 125 15.43 2.75 11.55
CA ALA A 125 15.52 2.13 10.24
C ALA A 125 16.58 1.00 10.18
N LEU A 126 17.75 1.23 10.79
CA LEU A 126 18.82 0.24 10.88
C LEU A 126 18.44 -0.93 11.79
N ALA A 127 17.90 -0.63 12.98
CA ALA A 127 17.48 -1.67 13.93
C ALA A 127 16.37 -2.57 13.38
N GLU A 128 15.49 -1.99 12.56
CA GLU A 128 14.38 -2.69 11.94
C GLU A 128 14.72 -3.27 10.56
N ASP A 129 15.96 -3.14 10.06
CA ASP A 129 16.37 -3.67 8.74
C ASP A 129 15.36 -3.33 7.63
N VAL A 130 15.07 -2.03 7.48
CA VAL A 130 14.04 -1.57 6.53
C VAL A 130 14.57 -1.35 5.13
N ASP A 131 13.69 -1.55 4.14
CA ASP A 131 14.00 -1.26 2.74
C ASP A 131 13.83 0.23 2.40
N ALA A 132 13.02 0.94 3.20
CA ALA A 132 12.68 2.33 2.92
C ALA A 132 12.36 3.14 4.19
N ILE A 133 12.62 4.45 4.11
CA ILE A 133 12.22 5.48 5.07
C ILE A 133 11.28 6.47 4.37
N GLY A 134 10.05 6.59 4.87
CA GLY A 134 9.06 7.58 4.46
C GLY A 134 8.97 8.74 5.45
N LEU A 135 9.41 9.93 5.06
CA LEU A 135 9.29 11.13 5.89
C LEU A 135 8.03 11.94 5.55
N SER A 136 7.33 12.43 6.57
CA SER A 136 6.23 13.38 6.39
C SER A 136 6.58 14.72 7.04
N VAL A 137 6.68 15.78 6.24
CA VAL A 137 7.14 17.11 6.67
C VAL A 137 6.22 18.22 6.15
N LEU A 138 5.41 18.78 7.04
CA LEU A 138 4.50 19.91 6.81
C LEU A 138 4.97 21.18 7.54
N SER A 139 6.08 21.12 8.27
CA SER A 139 6.67 22.26 9.00
C SER A 139 7.49 23.22 8.13
N GLY A 140 7.68 22.92 6.83
CA GLY A 140 8.58 23.65 5.94
C GLY A 140 10.07 23.33 6.13
N ALA A 141 10.41 22.42 7.04
CA ALA A 141 11.79 22.01 7.31
C ALA A 141 12.24 20.79 6.48
N HIS A 142 11.63 20.55 5.32
CA HIS A 142 11.89 19.36 4.49
C HIS A 142 13.35 19.31 4.02
N MET A 143 13.91 20.41 3.52
CA MET A 143 15.32 20.43 3.08
C MET A 143 16.28 20.06 4.21
N THR A 144 16.01 20.51 5.43
CA THR A 144 16.83 20.19 6.61
C THR A 144 16.70 18.72 6.99
N HIS A 145 15.47 18.22 7.11
CA HIS A 145 15.23 16.87 7.63
C HIS A 145 15.60 15.78 6.64
N PHE A 146 15.23 15.92 5.36
CA PHE A 146 15.59 14.94 4.33
C PHE A 146 17.10 14.89 4.13
N ARG A 147 17.77 16.04 3.97
CA ARG A 147 19.24 16.10 3.85
C ARG A 147 19.91 15.37 5.01
N ARG A 148 19.50 15.68 6.24
CA ARG A 148 20.13 15.09 7.43
C ARG A 148 19.95 13.58 7.50
N VAL A 149 18.78 13.05 7.12
CA VAL A 149 18.53 11.60 7.08
C VAL A 149 19.42 10.94 6.02
N VAL A 150 19.54 11.51 4.82
CA VAL A 150 20.41 10.93 3.78
C VAL A 150 21.88 10.95 4.19
N GLU A 151 22.37 12.06 4.75
CA GLU A 151 23.74 12.16 5.26
C GLU A 151 24.03 11.12 6.35
N LEU A 152 23.08 10.90 7.26
CA LEU A 152 23.21 9.91 8.33
C LEU A 152 23.24 8.48 7.79
N LEU A 153 22.36 8.15 6.83
CA LEU A 153 22.39 6.84 6.18
C LEU A 153 23.73 6.58 5.46
N ALA A 154 24.26 7.58 4.77
CA ALA A 154 25.57 7.47 4.12
C ALA A 154 26.71 7.27 5.14
N ALA A 155 26.64 7.95 6.29
CA ALA A 155 27.63 7.80 7.35
C ALA A 155 27.62 6.41 8.01
N GLU A 156 26.46 5.74 8.00
CA GLU A 156 26.24 4.40 8.55
C GLU A 156 26.36 3.29 7.47
N ASP A 157 26.87 3.62 6.27
CA ASP A 157 26.99 2.69 5.12
C ASP A 157 25.66 2.02 4.69
N ALA A 158 24.54 2.75 4.88
CA ALA A 158 23.17 2.29 4.61
C ALA A 158 22.46 3.16 3.54
N ALA A 159 23.23 3.66 2.57
CA ALA A 159 22.71 4.51 1.50
C ALA A 159 21.82 3.76 0.48
N ASP A 160 21.72 2.44 0.60
CA ASP A 160 20.83 1.59 -0.17
C ASP A 160 19.36 1.67 0.28
N ILE A 161 19.10 2.08 1.53
CA ILE A 161 17.75 2.32 2.05
C ILE A 161 17.06 3.46 1.27
N VAL A 162 15.88 3.17 0.73
CA VAL A 162 15.15 4.14 -0.10
C VAL A 162 14.54 5.24 0.78
N VAL A 163 15.03 6.47 0.62
CA VAL A 163 14.42 7.65 1.27
C VAL A 163 13.36 8.25 0.35
N PHE A 164 12.12 8.34 0.84
CA PHE A 164 11.01 9.01 0.16
C PHE A 164 10.20 9.83 1.16
N GLY A 165 9.22 10.59 0.68
CA GLY A 165 8.28 11.20 1.60
C GLY A 165 7.43 12.28 0.97
N GLY A 166 6.93 13.19 1.79
CA GLY A 166 5.96 14.17 1.32
C GLY A 166 5.59 15.22 2.33
N GLY A 167 4.74 16.14 1.87
CA GLY A 167 4.29 17.30 2.62
C GLY A 167 4.11 18.52 1.74
N ILE A 168 4.11 19.72 2.33
CA ILE A 168 4.03 20.97 1.57
C ILE A 168 5.44 21.34 1.11
N ILE A 169 5.83 20.83 -0.06
CA ILE A 169 7.18 20.98 -0.61
C ILE A 169 7.09 21.76 -1.93
N PRO A 170 7.73 22.94 -2.03
CA PRO A 170 7.79 23.72 -3.26
C PRO A 170 8.45 22.94 -4.41
N PRO A 171 8.03 23.12 -5.68
CA PRO A 171 8.61 22.40 -6.82
C PRO A 171 10.13 22.51 -6.94
N ASP A 172 10.70 23.69 -6.69
CA ASP A 172 12.14 23.93 -6.77
C ASP A 172 12.92 23.10 -5.73
N ASP A 173 12.34 22.94 -4.53
CA ASP A 173 12.93 22.11 -3.48
C ASP A 173 12.83 20.62 -3.81
N ILE A 174 11.83 20.17 -4.58
CA ILE A 174 11.74 18.78 -5.01
C ILE A 174 12.93 18.41 -5.90
N ALA A 175 13.32 19.31 -6.81
CA ALA A 175 14.51 19.10 -7.65
C ALA A 175 15.77 18.99 -6.80
N ALA A 176 15.94 19.88 -5.82
CA ALA A 176 17.08 19.84 -4.89
C ALA A 176 17.07 18.56 -4.02
N LEU A 177 15.92 18.09 -3.56
CA LEU A 177 15.80 16.83 -2.82
C LEU A 177 16.21 15.62 -3.65
N ALA A 178 15.92 15.63 -4.96
CA ALA A 178 16.34 14.58 -5.89
C ALA A 178 17.87 14.46 -5.96
N GLU A 179 18.54 15.60 -6.10
CA GLU A 179 20.00 15.69 -6.16
C GLU A 179 20.65 15.24 -4.85
N LEU A 180 19.96 15.44 -3.72
CA LEU A 180 20.39 14.97 -2.40
C LEU A 180 20.18 13.47 -2.17
N GLY A 181 19.54 12.72 -3.08
CA GLY A 181 19.31 11.29 -2.94
C GLY A 181 17.95 10.91 -2.34
N VAL A 182 16.98 11.84 -2.28
CA VAL A 182 15.58 11.49 -2.04
C VAL A 182 15.01 10.89 -3.33
N HIS A 183 14.35 9.73 -3.23
CA HIS A 183 13.93 8.93 -4.36
C HIS A 183 12.49 9.22 -4.84
N GLY A 184 11.65 9.77 -3.96
CA GLY A 184 10.27 10.13 -4.28
C GLY A 184 9.70 11.19 -3.36
N VAL A 185 8.98 12.16 -3.93
CA VAL A 185 8.30 13.23 -3.19
C VAL A 185 6.83 13.29 -3.59
N PHE A 186 5.95 13.14 -2.60
CA PHE A 186 4.50 13.10 -2.76
C PHE A 186 3.85 14.30 -2.06
N THR A 187 3.27 15.20 -2.84
CA THR A 187 2.61 16.42 -2.34
C THR A 187 1.12 16.14 -2.04
N PRO A 188 0.40 17.06 -1.37
CA PRO A 188 -1.00 16.83 -1.01
C PRO A 188 -1.85 16.47 -2.23
N GLY A 189 -2.71 15.46 -2.07
CA GLY A 189 -3.59 14.98 -3.14
C GLY A 189 -3.01 13.81 -3.95
N ALA A 190 -1.76 13.42 -3.73
CA ALA A 190 -1.21 12.17 -4.27
C ALA A 190 -2.08 10.98 -3.82
N ALA A 191 -2.43 10.10 -4.78
CA ALA A 191 -3.21 8.92 -4.46
C ALA A 191 -2.33 7.92 -3.70
N THR A 192 -2.87 7.33 -2.62
CA THR A 192 -2.11 6.36 -1.83
C THR A 192 -1.73 5.12 -2.62
N ALA A 193 -2.54 4.74 -3.60
CA ALA A 193 -2.24 3.64 -4.52
C ALA A 193 -0.98 3.91 -5.36
N ASP A 194 -0.77 5.17 -5.77
CA ASP A 194 0.42 5.54 -6.55
C ASP A 194 1.67 5.49 -5.68
N ILE A 195 1.59 5.92 -4.42
CA ILE A 195 2.69 5.82 -3.45
C ILE A 195 3.08 4.35 -3.25
N VAL A 196 2.08 3.47 -3.05
CA VAL A 196 2.28 2.03 -2.90
C VAL A 196 2.98 1.46 -4.13
N GLY A 197 2.39 1.64 -5.32
CA GLY A 197 2.93 1.06 -6.55
C GLY A 197 4.31 1.62 -6.91
N TRP A 198 4.57 2.89 -6.63
CA TRP A 198 5.89 3.49 -6.78
C TRP A 198 6.91 2.83 -5.84
N LEU A 199 6.58 2.66 -4.56
CA LEU A 199 7.51 2.12 -3.56
C LEU A 199 7.88 0.67 -3.88
N GLU A 200 6.91 -0.13 -4.35
CA GLU A 200 7.18 -1.49 -4.82
C GLU A 200 8.22 -1.53 -5.95
N GLN A 201 8.10 -0.60 -6.91
CA GLN A 201 9.04 -0.47 -8.02
C GLN A 201 10.39 0.11 -7.58
N ALA A 202 10.41 1.00 -6.60
CA ALA A 202 11.65 1.60 -6.10
C ALA A 202 12.51 0.58 -5.34
N VAL A 203 11.89 -0.33 -4.59
CA VAL A 203 12.60 -1.34 -3.79
C VAL A 203 12.94 -2.60 -4.61
N ALA A 204 12.11 -3.01 -5.57
CA ALA A 204 12.28 -4.25 -6.34
C ALA A 204 13.67 -4.43 -7.04
N PRO A 205 14.31 -3.40 -7.63
CA PRO A 205 15.62 -3.53 -8.26
C PRO A 205 16.77 -3.88 -7.30
N ARG A 206 16.55 -3.73 -5.99
CA ARG A 206 17.60 -3.88 -4.96
C ARG A 206 17.57 -5.27 -4.30
N LEU A 207 16.38 -5.85 -4.16
CA LEU A 207 16.20 -7.20 -3.58
C LEU A 207 16.71 -8.33 -4.48
N SER A 208 16.96 -8.09 -5.77
CA SER A 208 17.50 -9.10 -6.69
C SER A 208 19.02 -9.28 -6.60
N ARG A 209 19.70 -8.59 -5.67
CA ARG A 209 21.16 -8.67 -5.45
C ARG A 209 21.56 -9.47 -4.21
N SER A 210 20.60 -10.06 -3.49
CA SER A 210 20.85 -10.97 -2.35
C SER A 210 20.83 -12.43 -2.79
#